data_AF-G2WQC7-F1
#
_entry.id   AF-G2WQC7-F1
#
_cell.length_a   1.000
_cell.length_b   1.000
_cell.length_c   1.000
_cell.angle_alpha   90.00
_cell.angle_beta   90.00
_cell.angle_gamma   90.00
#
_symmetry.space_group_name_H-M   'P 1'
#
loop_
_entity.id
_entity.type
_entity.pdbx_description
1 polymer ?
#
loop_
_entity_poly.entity_id
_entity_poly.type
_entity_poly.pdbx_seq_one_letter_code
_entity_poly.pdbx_strand_id
1 'polypeptide(L)'
;MKVDDMTAQLESMLAQREAAPQPEGTTGPAPAVRRTVDEVYADLQTSPLFMTELDEDNETVAALQALAFEGTPLENATNFKDQGNECFRARRWADARAF
;
A
#
# COMPACT_ATOMS: atom_id res chain seq x y z
N MET A 1 -9.63 47.71 -18.33
CA MET A 1 -8.71 46.83 -17.59
C MET A 1 -8.29 45.75 -18.58
N LYS A 2 -7.03 45.75 -19.01
CA LYS A 2 -6.56 44.86 -20.09
C LYS A 2 -6.44 43.45 -19.53
N VAL A 3 -6.90 42.46 -20.29
CA VAL A 3 -6.98 41.05 -19.87
C VAL A 3 -5.62 40.55 -19.38
N ASP A 4 -4.54 41.05 -19.97
CA ASP A 4 -3.14 40.76 -19.60
C ASP A 4 -2.80 41.10 -18.14
N ASP A 5 -3.42 42.14 -17.57
CA ASP A 5 -3.18 42.58 -16.19
C ASP A 5 -3.81 41.62 -15.18
N MET A 6 -4.95 41.03 -15.55
CA MET A 6 -5.65 40.04 -14.75
C MET A 6 -4.94 38.68 -14.80
N THR A 7 -4.31 38.35 -15.93
CA THR A 7 -3.48 37.14 -16.08
C THR A 7 -2.21 37.25 -15.22
N ALA A 8 -1.54 38.40 -15.25
CA ALA A 8 -0.37 38.67 -14.41
C ALA A 8 -0.72 38.65 -12.91
N GLN A 9 -1.89 39.17 -12.53
CA GLN A 9 -2.37 39.08 -11.14
C GLN A 9 -2.65 37.64 -10.72
N LEU A 10 -3.23 36.82 -11.59
CA LEU A 10 -3.50 35.41 -11.32
C LEU A 10 -2.20 34.60 -11.14
N GLU A 11 -1.22 34.85 -12.01
CA GLU A 11 0.10 34.22 -11.93
C GLU A 11 0.84 34.63 -10.64
N SER A 12 0.75 35.90 -10.26
CA SER A 12 1.36 36.39 -9.00
C SER A 12 0.70 35.78 -7.75
N MET A 13 -0.63 35.57 -7.78
CA MET A 13 -1.36 34.91 -6.68
C MET A 13 -1.02 33.43 -6.57
N LEU A 14 -0.78 32.75 -7.69
CA LEU A 14 -0.39 31.34 -7.71
C LEU A 14 1.04 31.15 -7.18
N ALA A 15 1.97 32.02 -7.57
CA ALA A 15 3.35 31.99 -7.07
C ALA A 15 3.44 32.26 -5.56
N GLN A 16 2.56 33.11 -5.01
CA GLN A 16 2.52 33.37 -3.56
C GLN A 16 1.96 32.21 -2.73
N ARG A 17 1.25 31.25 -3.35
CA ARG A 17 0.70 30.07 -2.67
C ARG A 17 1.73 28.96 -2.47
N GLU A 18 2.79 28.92 -3.28
CA GLU A 18 3.89 27.94 -3.12
C GLU A 18 4.81 28.25 -1.92
N ALA A 19 4.79 29.48 -1.39
CA ALA A 19 5.72 29.93 -0.35
C ALA A 19 5.19 29.80 1.10
N ALA A 20 4.00 29.23 1.33
CA ALA A 20 3.47 29.05 2.68
C ALA A 20 3.97 27.73 3.31
N PRO A 21 4.67 27.74 4.45
CA PRO A 21 5.02 26.51 5.15
C PRO A 21 3.74 25.82 5.62
N GLN A 22 3.55 24.58 5.18
CA GLN A 22 2.40 23.76 5.58
C GLN A 22 2.49 23.46 7.08
N PRO A 23 1.40 23.59 7.85
CA PRO A 23 1.41 23.24 9.27
C PRO A 23 1.64 21.74 9.42
N GLU A 24 2.75 21.40 10.05
CA GLU A 24 3.14 20.03 10.34
C GLU A 24 2.17 19.44 11.39
N GLY A 25 1.53 18.33 11.03
CA GLY A 25 0.64 17.59 11.92
C GLY A 25 -0.84 17.72 11.58
N THR A 26 -1.27 17.04 10.51
CA THR A 26 -2.69 16.69 10.36
C THR A 26 -2.81 15.18 10.38
N THR A 27 -3.39 14.63 11.45
CA THR A 27 -3.92 13.26 11.48
C THR A 27 -5.17 13.26 10.61
N GLY A 28 -4.98 13.24 9.30
CA GLY A 28 -6.00 13.15 8.27
C GLY A 28 -5.44 12.36 7.09
N PRO A 29 -6.29 11.82 6.18
CA PRO A 29 -5.77 11.21 4.96
C PRO A 29 -4.84 12.22 4.29
N ALA A 30 -3.64 11.74 3.90
CA ALA A 30 -2.62 12.56 3.27
C ALA A 30 -3.25 13.44 2.18
N PRO A 31 -2.84 14.71 2.03
CA PRO A 31 -3.37 15.56 0.99
C PRO A 31 -3.28 14.80 -0.33
N ALA A 32 -4.42 14.65 -1.02
CA ALA A 32 -4.49 13.88 -2.26
C ALA A 32 -3.46 14.46 -3.23
N VAL A 33 -2.37 13.71 -3.43
CA VAL A 33 -1.38 14.02 -4.45
C VAL A 33 -2.14 14.02 -5.75
N ARG A 34 -2.17 15.16 -6.43
CA ARG A 34 -2.86 15.28 -7.72
C ARG A 34 -2.05 14.47 -8.72
N ARG A 35 -2.52 13.25 -9.02
CA ARG A 35 -1.99 12.41 -10.09
C ARG A 35 -2.84 12.55 -11.34
N THR A 36 -2.22 12.41 -12.49
CA THR A 36 -2.96 12.29 -13.74
C THR A 36 -3.66 10.93 -13.83
N VAL A 37 -4.68 10.82 -14.69
CA VAL A 37 -5.38 9.53 -14.89
C VAL A 37 -4.40 8.47 -15.41
N ASP A 38 -3.48 8.86 -16.28
CA ASP A 38 -2.48 7.97 -16.86
C ASP A 38 -1.49 7.46 -15.80
N GLU A 39 -1.07 8.29 -14.87
CA GLU A 39 -0.24 7.87 -13.72
C GLU A 39 -0.97 6.85 -12.84
N VAL A 40 -2.23 7.10 -12.50
CA VAL A 40 -3.02 6.16 -11.69
C VAL A 40 -3.23 4.85 -12.43
N TYR A 41 -3.44 4.90 -13.75
CA TYR A 41 -3.59 3.71 -14.56
C TYR A 41 -2.30 2.88 -14.60
N ALA A 42 -1.14 3.52 -14.79
CA ALA A 42 0.16 2.85 -14.75
C ALA A 42 0.44 2.21 -13.37
N ASP A 43 0.12 2.91 -12.28
CA ASP A 43 0.24 2.38 -10.91
C ASP A 43 -0.64 1.14 -10.72
N LEU A 44 -1.89 1.18 -11.21
CA LEU A 44 -2.82 0.06 -11.12
C LEU A 44 -2.33 -1.14 -11.92
N GLN A 45 -1.76 -0.93 -13.11
CA GLN A 45 -1.20 -2.01 -13.92
C GLN A 45 -0.04 -2.74 -13.22
N THR A 46 0.64 -2.09 -12.27
CA THR A 46 1.69 -2.73 -11.47
C THR A 46 1.12 -3.70 -10.42
N SER A 47 -0.13 -3.49 -10.00
CA SER A 47 -0.79 -4.34 -9.00
C SER A 47 -1.37 -5.60 -9.64
N PRO A 48 -1.14 -6.80 -9.06
CA PRO A 48 -1.66 -8.05 -9.60
C PRO A 48 -3.19 -8.15 -9.65
N LEU A 49 -3.90 -7.30 -8.92
CA LEU A 49 -5.37 -7.28 -8.93
C LEU A 49 -5.96 -6.49 -10.11
N PHE A 50 -5.16 -5.64 -10.75
CA PHE A 50 -5.62 -4.71 -11.79
C PHE A 50 -4.76 -4.74 -13.06
N MET A 51 -3.66 -5.52 -13.08
CA MET A 51 -2.86 -5.75 -14.27
C MET A 51 -3.70 -6.39 -15.39
N THR A 52 -3.46 -5.95 -16.62
CA THR A 52 -4.12 -6.49 -17.82
C THR A 52 -3.25 -7.48 -18.58
N GLU A 53 -1.95 -7.47 -18.31
CA GLU A 53 -0.96 -8.37 -18.90
C GLU A 53 -0.17 -9.03 -17.77
N LEU A 54 0.19 -10.29 -17.96
CA LEU A 54 0.93 -11.07 -16.98
C LEU A 54 2.43 -10.90 -17.24
N ASP A 55 3.13 -10.36 -16.25
CA ASP A 55 4.59 -10.35 -16.21
C ASP A 55 5.07 -11.55 -15.38
N GLU A 56 5.82 -12.46 -16.01
CA GLU A 56 6.30 -13.71 -15.39
C GLU A 56 7.37 -13.44 -14.32
N ASP A 57 8.07 -12.30 -14.38
CA ASP A 57 9.11 -11.92 -13.43
C ASP A 57 8.55 -11.11 -12.24
N ASN A 58 7.22 -10.91 -12.16
CA ASN A 58 6.59 -10.15 -11.08
C ASN A 58 6.52 -10.96 -9.77
N GLU A 59 7.34 -10.58 -8.80
CA GLU A 59 7.41 -11.23 -7.48
C GLU A 59 6.08 -11.27 -6.73
N THR A 60 5.22 -10.27 -6.91
CA THR A 60 3.93 -10.18 -6.22
C THR A 60 2.96 -11.21 -6.78
N VAL A 61 3.00 -11.45 -8.09
CA VAL A 61 2.22 -12.51 -8.73
C VAL A 61 2.69 -13.88 -8.23
N ALA A 62 4.00 -14.11 -8.19
CA ALA A 62 4.56 -15.36 -7.70
C ALA A 62 4.18 -15.64 -6.24
N ALA A 63 4.20 -14.63 -5.37
CA ALA A 63 3.76 -14.75 -3.98
C ALA A 63 2.27 -15.12 -3.87
N LEU A 64 1.40 -14.51 -4.69
CA LEU A 64 -0.03 -14.85 -4.70
C LEU A 64 -0.29 -16.27 -5.23
N GLN A 65 0.50 -16.72 -6.20
CA GLN A 65 0.43 -18.11 -6.67
C GLN A 65 0.90 -19.08 -5.59
N ALA A 66 1.95 -18.74 -4.83
CA ALA A 66 2.44 -19.56 -3.73
C ALA A 66 1.37 -19.75 -2.63
N LEU A 67 0.56 -18.72 -2.33
CA LEU A 67 -0.57 -18.84 -1.38
C LEU A 67 -1.55 -19.95 -1.75
N ALA A 68 -1.72 -20.27 -3.04
CA ALA A 68 -2.58 -21.38 -3.47
C ALA A 68 -2.06 -22.76 -3.01
N PHE A 69 -0.78 -22.86 -2.64
CA PHE A 69 -0.11 -24.08 -2.19
C PHE A 69 0.28 -24.05 -0.70
N GLU A 70 -0.10 -23.00 0.06
CA GLU A 70 0.16 -22.90 1.51
C GLU A 70 -0.83 -23.72 2.39
N GLY A 71 -1.65 -24.58 1.79
CA GLY A 71 -2.62 -25.41 2.51
C GLY A 71 -3.92 -24.70 2.86
N THR A 72 -4.91 -25.45 3.34
CA THR A 72 -6.21 -24.90 3.71
C THR A 72 -6.14 -24.16 5.06
N PRO A 73 -7.05 -23.21 5.32
CA PRO A 73 -7.11 -22.53 6.62
C PRO A 73 -7.25 -23.50 7.81
N LEU A 74 -7.95 -24.63 7.63
CA LEU A 74 -8.12 -25.64 8.67
C LEU A 74 -6.82 -26.39 8.94
N GLU A 75 -6.07 -26.77 7.92
CA GLU A 75 -4.76 -27.41 8.06
C GLU A 75 -3.78 -26.47 8.74
N ASN A 76 -3.74 -25.21 8.33
CA ASN A 76 -2.85 -24.21 8.92
C ASN A 76 -3.17 -23.98 10.40
N ALA A 77 -4.45 -23.79 10.74
CA ALA A 77 -4.89 -23.67 12.13
C ALA A 77 -4.56 -24.93 12.97
N THR A 78 -4.71 -26.11 12.37
CA THR A 78 -4.37 -27.38 13.05
C THR A 78 -2.87 -27.47 13.30
N ASN A 79 -2.04 -27.12 12.32
CA ASN A 79 -0.59 -27.08 12.44
C ASN A 79 -0.13 -26.11 13.53
N PHE A 80 -0.72 -24.91 13.63
CA PHE A 80 -0.43 -23.95 14.71
C PHE A 80 -0.75 -24.55 16.08
N LYS A 81 -1.97 -25.09 16.24
CA LYS A 81 -2.42 -25.73 17.48
C LYS A 81 -1.49 -26.89 17.90
N ASP A 82 -1.09 -27.74 16.96
CA ASP A 82 -0.24 -28.89 17.26
C ASP A 82 1.18 -28.46 17.64
N GLN A 83 1.78 -27.52 16.91
CA GLN A 83 3.10 -26.95 17.25
C GLN A 83 3.11 -26.22 18.60
N GLY A 84 2.08 -25.41 18.88
CA GLY A 84 1.92 -24.74 20.17
C GLY A 84 1.79 -25.74 21.31
N ASN A 85 0.99 -26.78 21.13
CA ASN A 85 0.83 -27.86 22.12
C ASN A 85 2.13 -28.64 22.35
N GLU A 86 2.91 -28.91 21.31
CA GLU A 86 4.23 -29.54 21.43
C GLU A 86 5.21 -28.66 22.21
N CYS A 87 5.27 -27.36 21.92
CA CYS A 87 6.08 -26.41 22.67
C CYS A 87 5.66 -26.34 24.15
N PHE A 88 4.36 -26.35 24.41
CA PHE A 88 3.81 -26.41 25.76
C PHE A 88 4.25 -27.70 26.48
N ARG A 89 4.09 -28.87 25.87
CA ARG A 89 4.56 -30.14 26.47
C ARG A 89 6.07 -30.14 26.75
N ALA A 90 6.86 -29.52 25.87
CA ALA A 90 8.31 -29.35 26.03
C ALA A 90 8.71 -28.27 27.06
N ARG A 91 7.74 -27.63 27.74
CA ARG A 91 7.94 -26.52 28.68
C ARG A 91 8.57 -25.27 28.08
N ARG A 92 8.51 -25.11 26.76
CA ARG A 92 8.92 -23.90 26.04
C ARG A 92 7.75 -22.93 25.95
N TRP A 93 7.35 -22.39 27.10
CA TRP A 93 6.13 -21.60 27.24
C TRP A 93 6.17 -20.29 26.44
N ALA A 94 7.36 -19.67 26.35
CA ALA A 94 7.54 -18.44 25.59
C ALA A 94 7.29 -18.68 24.09
N ASP A 95 7.83 -19.78 23.56
CA ASP A 95 7.68 -20.18 22.16
C ASP A 95 6.24 -20.64 21.86
N ALA A 96 5.61 -21.35 22.80
CA ALA A 96 4.24 -21.83 22.64
C ALA A 96 3.21 -20.71 22.42
N ARG A 97 3.49 -19.48 22.87
CA ARG A 97 2.61 -18.32 22.67
C ARG A 97 2.68 -17.75 21.24
N ALA A 98 3.69 -18.11 20.46
CA ALA A 98 3.90 -17.59 19.11
C ALA A 98 3.15 -18.40 18.04
N PHE A 99 2.52 -19.51 18.42
CA PHE A 99 1.69 -20.38 17.57
C PHE A 99 0.23 -20.30 18.04
#